data_AF-A0ABD5BRA9-F1
#
_entry.id   AF-A0ABD5BRA9-F1
#
_cell.length_a   1.000
_cell.length_b   1.000
_cell.length_c   1.000
_cell.angle_alpha   90.00
_cell.angle_beta   90.00
_cell.angle_gamma   90.00
#
_symmetry.space_group_name_H-M   'P 1'
#
loop_
_entity.id
_entity.type
_entity.pdbx_description
1 polymer ?
#
loop_
_entity_poly.entity_id
_entity_poly.type
_entity_poly.pdbx_seq_one_letter_code
_entity_poly.pdbx_strand_id
1 'polypeptide(L)'
;PLLQDIGLIFHPPLLYMGYVGFSVAFAFAIASLMAGRLDTAWARWSRPWTTAAWVFLTLGIVLGSAWAYYELGWGGWWFWDPV
;
A
#
# COMPACT_ATOMS: atom_id res chain seq x y z
N PRO A 1 1.82 -26.28 5.71
CA PRO A 1 3.15 -25.63 5.83
C PRO A 1 3.23 -24.23 5.20
N LEU A 2 2.48 -23.96 4.12
CA LEU A 2 2.46 -22.68 3.38
C LEU A 2 2.07 -21.44 4.22
N LEU A 3 1.22 -21.64 5.25
CA LEU A 3 0.67 -20.58 6.09
C LEU A 3 1.57 -20.16 7.27
N GLN A 4 2.76 -20.73 7.39
CA GLN A 4 3.68 -20.48 8.50
C GLN A 4 4.96 -19.76 8.09
N ASP A 5 5.04 -19.32 6.82
CA ASP A 5 6.20 -18.56 6.35
C ASP A 5 6.17 -17.14 6.90
N ILE A 6 7.33 -16.65 7.33
CA ILE A 6 7.53 -15.29 7.83
C ILE A 6 7.11 -14.26 6.77
N GLY A 7 7.32 -14.55 5.48
CA GLY A 7 6.87 -13.71 4.38
C GLY A 7 5.36 -13.50 4.37
N LEU A 8 4.58 -14.54 4.70
CA LEU A 8 3.12 -14.49 4.78
C LEU A 8 2.60 -13.71 6.00
N ILE A 9 3.40 -13.56 7.05
CA ILE A 9 3.02 -12.81 8.25
C ILE A 9 3.17 -11.30 8.03
N PHE A 10 4.20 -10.86 7.30
CA PHE A 10 4.53 -9.44 7.18
C PHE A 10 3.93 -8.75 5.96
N HIS A 11 3.80 -9.42 4.81
CA HIS A 11 3.31 -8.75 3.61
C HIS A 11 1.84 -8.29 3.70
N PRO A 12 0.88 -9.05 4.31
CA PRO A 12 -0.52 -8.61 4.37
C PRO A 12 -0.71 -7.36 5.25
N PRO A 13 -0.15 -7.25 6.47
CA PRO A 13 -0.22 -6.00 7.23
C PRO A 13 0.35 -4.79 6.49
N LEU A 14 1.47 -4.95 5.76
CA LEU A 14 2.07 -3.86 4.99
C LEU A 14 1.18 -3.46 3.80
N LEU A 15 0.62 -4.43 3.07
CA LEU A 15 -0.36 -4.18 2.01
C LEU A 15 -1.59 -3.45 2.55
N TYR A 16 -2.18 -3.92 3.64
CA TYR A 16 -3.32 -3.27 4.28
C TYR A 16 -3.02 -1.85 4.75
N MET A 17 -1.86 -1.62 5.38
CA MET A 17 -1.44 -0.27 5.75
C MET A 17 -1.29 0.65 4.54
N GLY A 18 -0.79 0.12 3.41
CA GLY A 18 -0.73 0.83 2.15
C GLY A 18 -2.12 1.21 1.63
N TYR A 19 -3.02 0.24 1.46
CA TYR A 19 -4.38 0.45 0.95
C TYR A 19 -5.20 1.38 1.84
N VAL A 20 -5.22 1.14 3.15
CA VAL A 20 -5.93 1.99 4.12
C VAL A 20 -5.28 3.36 4.20
N GLY A 21 -3.94 3.45 4.12
CA GLY A 21 -3.23 4.73 4.13
C GLY A 21 -3.66 5.67 3.01
N PHE A 22 -3.98 5.15 1.82
CA PHE A 22 -4.51 5.96 0.72
C PHE A 22 -5.90 6.57 0.98
N SER A 23 -6.67 6.05 1.95
CA SER A 23 -7.94 6.69 2.36
C SER A 23 -7.72 8.10 2.91
N VAL A 24 -6.57 8.36 3.54
CA VAL A 24 -6.21 9.70 4.05
C VAL A 24 -5.97 10.66 2.88
N ALA A 25 -5.21 10.24 1.87
CA ALA A 25 -4.99 11.03 0.66
C ALA A 25 -6.29 11.31 -0.10
N PHE A 26 -7.17 10.31 -0.18
CA PHE A 26 -8.50 10.46 -0.76
C PHE A 26 -9.36 11.48 0.02
N ALA A 27 -9.40 11.38 1.35
CA ALA A 27 -10.14 12.31 2.20
C ALA A 27 -9.65 13.77 2.01
N PHE A 28 -8.33 13.98 1.95
CA PHE A 28 -7.76 15.31 1.63
C PHE A 28 -8.18 15.81 0.25
N ALA A 29 -8.22 14.95 -0.77
CA ALA A 29 -8.66 15.34 -2.10
C ALA A 29 -10.14 15.76 -2.13
N ILE A 30 -11.03 14.96 -1.52
CA ILE A 30 -12.46 15.26 -1.43
C ILE A 30 -12.70 16.54 -0.64
N ALA A 31 -12.03 16.73 0.51
CA ALA A 31 -12.16 17.95 1.30
C ALA A 31 -11.78 19.20 0.49
N SER A 32 -10.70 19.14 -0.30
CA SER A 32 -10.29 20.25 -1.17
C SER A 32 -11.26 20.52 -2.31
N LEU A 33 -11.84 19.47 -2.91
CA LEU A 33 -12.87 19.64 -3.93
C LEU A 33 -14.14 20.28 -3.37
N MET A 34 -14.59 19.85 -2.18
CA MET A 34 -15.75 20.43 -1.50
C MET A 34 -15.50 21.88 -1.08
N ALA A 35 -14.29 22.21 -0.64
CA ALA A 35 -13.91 23.58 -0.27
C ALA A 35 -13.62 24.49 -1.48
N GLY A 36 -13.47 23.92 -2.69
CA GLY A 36 -13.05 24.64 -3.89
C GLY A 36 -11.64 25.24 -3.79
N ARG A 37 -10.78 24.68 -2.92
CA ARG A 37 -9.45 25.22 -2.61
C ARG A 37 -8.40 24.11 -2.63
N LEU A 38 -7.56 24.14 -3.66
CA LEU A 38 -6.37 23.30 -3.80
C LEU A 38 -5.16 24.21 -3.73
N ASP A 39 -4.68 24.47 -2.52
CA ASP A 39 -3.57 25.37 -2.26
C ASP A 39 -2.28 24.58 -1.92
N THR A 40 -1.19 25.32 -1.72
CA THR A 40 0.10 24.74 -1.34
C THR A 40 0.07 24.10 0.05
N ALA A 41 -0.83 24.55 0.93
CA ALA A 41 -1.01 23.96 2.25
C ALA A 41 -1.58 22.54 2.13
N TRP A 42 -2.58 22.32 1.27
CA TRP A 42 -3.08 20.98 0.96
C TRP A 42 -1.95 20.04 0.52
N ALA A 43 -1.14 20.46 -0.46
CA ALA A 43 -0.05 19.63 -0.97
C ALA A 43 0.98 19.31 0.12
N ARG A 44 1.30 20.29 0.99
CA ARG A 44 2.24 20.09 2.11
C ARG A 44 1.71 19.07 3.12
N TRP A 45 0.42 19.13 3.42
CA TRP A 45 -0.20 18.24 4.39
C TRP A 45 -0.48 16.85 3.84
N SER A 46 -0.93 16.72 2.58
CA SER A 46 -1.27 15.42 1.98
C SER A 46 -0.04 14.58 1.64
N ARG A 47 1.05 15.22 1.18
CA ARG A 47 2.29 14.54 0.75
C ARG A 47 2.85 13.51 1.73
N PRO A 48 3.13 13.82 3.01
CA PRO A 48 3.73 12.83 3.92
C PRO A 48 2.84 11.60 4.11
N TRP A 49 1.51 11.78 4.16
CA TRP A 49 0.56 10.66 4.28
C TRP A 49 0.53 9.80 3.01
N THR A 50 0.47 10.43 1.85
CA THR A 50 0.51 9.73 0.56
C THR A 50 1.83 8.96 0.40
N THR A 51 2.97 9.56 0.76
CA THR A 51 4.27 8.90 0.69
C THR A 51 4.36 7.74 1.67
N ALA A 52 3.87 7.89 2.91
CA ALA A 52 3.85 6.80 3.88
C ALA A 52 3.00 5.61 3.38
N ALA A 53 1.77 5.88 2.91
CA ALA A 53 0.90 4.86 2.32
C ALA A 53 1.55 4.16 1.13
N TRP A 54 2.20 4.93 0.24
CA TRP A 54 2.93 4.41 -0.90
C TRP A 54 4.09 3.51 -0.48
N VAL A 55 4.91 3.90 0.50
CA VAL A 55 6.01 3.09 1.02
C VAL A 55 5.50 1.76 1.58
N PHE A 56 4.45 1.77 2.40
CA PHE A 56 3.87 0.54 2.93
C PHE A 56 3.31 -0.36 1.84
N LEU A 57 2.61 0.21 0.85
CA LEU A 57 2.11 -0.54 -0.30
C LEU A 57 3.26 -1.17 -1.10
N THR A 58 4.31 -0.40 -1.39
CA THR A 58 5.49 -0.90 -2.10
C THR A 58 6.16 -2.05 -1.35
N LEU A 59 6.35 -1.91 -0.04
CA LEU A 59 6.95 -2.98 0.77
C LEU A 59 6.06 -4.23 0.80
N GLY A 60 4.75 -4.06 0.96
CA GLY A 60 3.79 -5.16 0.94
C GLY A 60 3.80 -5.93 -0.38
N ILE A 61 3.79 -5.21 -1.51
CA ILE A 61 3.86 -5.82 -2.85
C ILE A 61 5.19 -6.55 -3.04
N VAL A 62 6.32 -5.91 -2.72
CA VAL A 62 7.65 -6.52 -2.91
C VAL A 62 7.80 -7.79 -2.08
N LEU A 63 7.37 -7.77 -0.81
CA LEU A 63 7.44 -8.94 0.07
C LEU A 63 6.46 -10.04 -0.38
N GLY A 64 5.25 -9.68 -0.80
CA GLY A 64 4.26 -10.62 -1.33
C GLY A 64 4.75 -11.28 -2.62
N SER A 65 5.26 -10.51 -3.58
CA SER A 65 5.86 -11.02 -4.82
C SER A 65 7.08 -11.91 -4.55
N ALA A 66 7.96 -11.52 -3.61
CA ALA A 66 9.11 -12.33 -3.23
C ALA A 66 8.67 -13.68 -2.66
N TRP A 67 7.76 -13.68 -1.69
CA TRP A 67 7.18 -14.90 -1.13
C TRP A 67 6.50 -15.76 -2.21
N ALA A 68 5.62 -15.17 -3.03
CA ALA A 68 4.93 -15.90 -4.08
C ALA A 68 5.90 -16.50 -5.11
N TYR A 69 7.04 -15.86 -5.37
CA TYR A 69 8.10 -16.42 -6.20
C TYR A 69 8.78 -17.64 -5.56
N TYR A 70 9.07 -17.58 -4.26
CA TYR A 70 9.65 -18.70 -3.53
C TYR A 70 8.71 -19.92 -3.48
N GLU A 71 7.42 -19.69 -3.26
CA GLU A 71 6.43 -20.76 -3.09
C GLU A 71 5.81 -21.27 -4.40
N LEU A 72 5.53 -20.36 -5.35
CA LEU A 72 4.76 -20.63 -6.57
C LEU A 72 5.59 -20.46 -7.85
N GLY A 73 6.86 -20.07 -7.73
CA GLY A 73 7.77 -19.84 -8.86
C GLY A 73 7.48 -18.55 -9.63
N TRP A 74 7.99 -18.47 -10.86
CA TRP A 74 7.93 -17.24 -11.68
C TRP A 74 6.50 -16.72 -11.92
N GLY A 75 5.52 -17.61 -12.05
CA GLY A 75 4.12 -17.21 -12.18
C GLY A 75 3.59 -16.48 -10.94
N GLY A 76 4.02 -16.90 -9.76
CA GLY A 76 3.63 -16.32 -8.48
C GLY A 76 4.08 -14.88 -8.28
N TRP A 77 5.29 -14.54 -8.75
CA TRP A 77 5.87 -13.20 -8.62
C TRP A 77 4.94 -12.08 -9.13
N TRP A 78 4.20 -12.38 -10.21
CA TRP A 78 3.32 -11.43 -10.89
C TRP A 78 1.90 -11.37 -10.34
N PHE A 79 1.59 -12.19 -9.33
CA PHE A 79 0.31 -12.06 -8.65
C PHE A 79 0.35 -10.85 -7.73
N TRP A 80 -0.49 -9.87 -8.04
CA TRP A 80 -0.87 -8.82 -7.12
C TRP A 80 -1.87 -9.48 -6.17
N ASP A 81 -1.33 -10.05 -5.10
CA ASP A 81 -2.05 -10.85 -4.10
C ASP A 81 -3.46 -10.29 -3.79
N PRO A 82 -4.54 -11.09 -3.89
CA PRO A 82 -5.88 -10.64 -3.48
C PRO A 82 -6.06 -10.53 -1.96
N VAL A 83 -5.10 -11.02 -1.16
CA VAL A 83 -5.25 -11.44 0.25
C VAL A 83 -6.09 -12.72 0.39
#